data_AF-A0A537J0L8-F1
#
_entry.id   AF-A0A537J0L8-F1
#
_cell.length_a   1.000
_cell.length_b   1.000
_cell.length_c   1.000
_cell.angle_alpha   90.00
_cell.angle_beta   90.00
_cell.angle_gamma   90.00
#
_symmetry.space_group_name_H-M   'P 1'
#
loop_
_entity.id
_entity.type
_entity.pdbx_description
1 polymer ?
#
loop_
_entity_poly.entity_id
_entity_poly.type
_entity_poly.pdbx_seq_one_letter_code
_entity_poly.pdbx_strand_id
1 'polypeptide(L)'
;MDAGTAILNLRNRELEQTGSKLLTWTMALAVAVVPLLIDLSNLDDTYYAGKARALSILAPVIVGGLLASRGIPVLRRTKLLAPLMAFVTAVALATVVSVNPLWSVVGALRRHEGMLSLVAYAVVCAGTLVVVARGGFRVWLAAVLTGGTLAGLYGIAQYFGFELIVRDSVRVDWWRPFSTSGNPNFLGAYMVLIGPLAAAALLTARRRSVAVLSLGALAVAVLAALCTYSRAAWLGLVVAAVVFGVQSARHVTGIDAQDARRRLAGVGAVVVVLVGMFFASHSPLAASQADWSAAQRAWTTIEPADPQGGFRWRLYFWGRTLQLLAKRPVLGYGPEALVLVFPQGWDAERSRLFGDMLFSPPRVDKAHNETLDMAMSIGILGVAAFWWVLVSAARAGRAALDAPGSQWALAAACLAAMAGYWVDVQWHFSVVSVAPVFWSVIGATGGMGLRKESVA
;
A
#
# COMPACT_ATOMS: atom_id res chain seq x y z
N MET A 1 -16.18 -31.71 -37.43
CA MET A 1 -15.57 -30.43 -36.99
C MET A 1 -14.79 -29.91 -38.16
N ASP A 2 -15.15 -28.74 -38.68
CA ASP A 2 -14.51 -28.13 -39.85
C ASP A 2 -13.09 -27.64 -39.49
N ALA A 3 -12.12 -27.81 -40.39
CA ALA A 3 -10.71 -27.49 -40.16
C ALA A 3 -10.51 -25.99 -39.83
N GLY A 4 -11.34 -25.12 -40.40
CA GLY A 4 -11.36 -23.69 -40.07
C GLY A 4 -11.75 -23.42 -38.61
N THR A 5 -12.71 -24.17 -38.06
CA THR A 5 -13.12 -24.03 -36.65
C THR A 5 -12.03 -24.52 -35.70
N ALA A 6 -11.29 -25.57 -36.07
CA ALA A 6 -10.17 -26.08 -35.28
C ALA A 6 -9.01 -25.08 -35.20
N ILE A 7 -8.63 -24.47 -36.33
CA ILE A 7 -7.56 -23.46 -36.40
C ILE A 7 -7.92 -22.20 -35.61
N LEU A 8 -9.16 -21.71 -35.74
CA LEU A 8 -9.64 -20.56 -34.96
C LEU A 8 -9.63 -20.85 -33.44
N ASN A 9 -9.99 -22.06 -33.03
CA ASN A 9 -9.94 -22.46 -31.63
C ASN A 9 -8.51 -22.55 -31.08
N LEU A 10 -7.55 -23.04 -31.88
CA LEU A 10 -6.14 -23.07 -31.49
C LEU A 10 -5.58 -21.66 -31.32
N ARG A 11 -5.80 -20.78 -32.29
CA ARG A 11 -5.35 -19.38 -32.24
C ARG A 11 -5.95 -18.62 -31.06
N ASN A 12 -7.23 -18.87 -30.74
CA ASN A 12 -7.88 -18.29 -29.57
C ASN A 12 -7.26 -18.77 -28.24
N ARG A 13 -6.89 -20.05 -28.14
CA ARG A 13 -6.22 -20.59 -26.96
C ARG A 13 -4.81 -20.03 -26.79
N GLU A 14 -4.06 -19.89 -27.89
CA GLU A 14 -2.72 -19.28 -27.86
C GLU A 14 -2.77 -17.81 -27.43
N LEU A 15 -3.72 -17.04 -27.95
CA LEU A 15 -3.96 -15.65 -27.54
C LEU A 15 -4.31 -15.56 -26.04
N GLU A 16 -5.18 -16.44 -25.54
CA GLU A 16 -5.56 -16.46 -24.13
C GLU A 16 -4.38 -16.79 -23.21
N GLN A 17 -3.57 -17.78 -23.58
CA GLN A 17 -2.36 -18.14 -22.83
C GLN A 17 -1.33 -17.02 -22.84
N THR A 18 -1.11 -16.39 -23.99
CA THR A 18 -0.19 -15.26 -24.15
C THR A 18 -0.67 -14.06 -23.34
N GLY A 19 -1.96 -13.74 -23.42
CA GLY A 19 -2.59 -12.69 -22.62
C GLY A 19 -2.46 -12.96 -21.11
N SER A 20 -2.62 -14.21 -20.67
CA SER A 20 -2.47 -14.57 -19.26
C SER A 20 -1.03 -14.43 -18.76
N LYS A 21 -0.04 -14.78 -19.60
CA LYS A 21 1.38 -14.56 -19.29
C LYS A 21 1.71 -13.07 -19.22
N LEU A 22 1.28 -12.31 -20.23
CA LEU A 22 1.44 -10.84 -20.26
C LEU A 22 0.87 -10.23 -18.98
N LEU A 23 -0.40 -10.51 -18.66
CA LEU A 23 -1.05 -9.99 -17.46
C LEU A 23 -0.28 -10.33 -16.19
N THR A 24 0.16 -11.58 -16.03
CA THR A 24 0.89 -12.04 -14.84
C THR A 24 2.22 -11.30 -14.66
N TRP A 25 3.01 -11.16 -15.72
CA TRP A 25 4.31 -10.50 -15.65
C TRP A 25 4.20 -8.98 -15.55
N THR A 26 3.21 -8.36 -16.22
CA THR A 26 2.91 -6.94 -16.03
C THR A 26 2.47 -6.65 -14.60
N MET A 27 1.69 -7.53 -13.98
CA MET A 27 1.34 -7.44 -12.56
C MET A 27 2.57 -7.58 -11.65
N ALA A 28 3.44 -8.55 -11.91
CA ALA A 28 4.67 -8.70 -11.15
C ALA A 28 5.56 -7.45 -11.25
N LEU A 29 5.69 -6.86 -12.44
CA LEU A 29 6.43 -5.60 -12.64
C LEU A 29 5.80 -4.44 -11.86
N ALA A 30 4.47 -4.30 -11.93
CA ALA A 30 3.74 -3.24 -11.25
C ALA A 30 3.91 -3.25 -9.73
N VAL A 31 4.05 -4.43 -9.10
CA VAL A 31 4.15 -4.54 -7.63
C VAL A 31 5.57 -4.74 -7.11
N ALA A 32 6.51 -5.22 -7.94
CA ALA A 32 7.91 -5.41 -7.55
C ALA A 32 8.80 -4.22 -7.92
N VAL A 33 8.62 -3.67 -9.13
CA VAL A 33 9.58 -2.70 -9.70
C VAL A 33 9.09 -1.27 -9.52
N VAL A 34 7.81 -0.97 -9.76
CA VAL A 34 7.29 0.40 -9.63
C VAL A 34 7.59 1.02 -8.24
N PRO A 35 7.41 0.31 -7.10
CA PRO A 35 7.75 0.88 -5.79
C PRO A 35 9.23 1.23 -5.62
N LEU A 36 10.12 0.63 -6.42
CA LEU A 36 11.57 0.83 -6.39
C LEU A 36 12.07 1.91 -7.35
N LEU A 37 11.23 2.38 -8.29
CA LEU A 37 11.63 3.39 -9.27
C LEU A 37 11.95 4.72 -8.59
N ILE A 38 13.05 5.32 -9.04
CA ILE A 38 13.55 6.63 -8.62
C ILE A 38 14.02 7.38 -9.87
N ASP A 39 13.73 8.67 -9.93
CA ASP A 39 14.11 9.55 -11.03
C ASP A 39 15.17 10.56 -10.58
N LEU A 40 16.45 10.22 -10.75
CA LEU A 40 17.57 11.10 -10.39
C LEU A 40 17.76 12.26 -11.38
N SER A 41 17.08 12.25 -12.52
CA SER A 41 17.13 13.35 -13.48
C SER A 41 16.24 14.52 -13.08
N ASN A 42 15.30 14.29 -12.16
CA ASN A 42 14.34 15.28 -11.69
C ASN A 42 14.37 15.37 -10.16
N LEU A 43 15.34 16.11 -9.63
CA LEU A 43 15.52 16.30 -8.18
C LEU A 43 14.35 17.04 -7.51
N ASP A 44 13.48 17.69 -8.28
CA ASP A 44 12.25 18.28 -7.74
C ASP A 44 11.17 17.22 -7.44
N ASP A 45 11.25 16.03 -8.03
CA ASP A 45 10.29 14.94 -7.83
C ASP A 45 10.93 13.56 -8.02
N THR A 46 11.95 13.31 -7.21
CA THR A 46 12.80 12.12 -7.27
C THR A 46 12.05 10.80 -7.08
N TYR A 47 10.96 10.79 -6.30
CA TYR A 47 10.35 9.57 -5.78
C TYR A 47 8.96 9.23 -6.33
N TYR A 48 8.20 10.18 -6.90
CA TYR A 48 6.78 9.96 -7.20
C TYR A 48 6.48 10.03 -8.71
N ALA A 49 7.02 11.03 -9.42
CA ALA A 49 6.73 11.23 -10.84
C ALA A 49 7.04 9.98 -11.70
N GLY A 50 8.20 9.36 -11.52
CA GLY A 50 8.61 8.15 -12.27
C GLY A 50 7.65 6.97 -12.04
N LYS A 51 7.12 6.83 -10.82
CA LYS A 51 6.18 5.76 -10.45
C LYS A 51 4.81 5.98 -11.07
N ALA A 52 4.29 7.20 -11.01
CA ALA A 52 3.02 7.56 -11.62
C ALA A 52 3.07 7.38 -13.15
N ARG A 53 4.16 7.81 -13.80
CA ARG A 53 4.39 7.57 -15.24
C ARG A 53 4.41 6.08 -15.56
N ALA A 54 5.17 5.28 -14.81
CA ALA A 54 5.20 3.83 -15.00
C ALA A 54 3.79 3.21 -14.88
N LEU A 55 3.00 3.59 -13.88
CA LEU A 55 1.62 3.10 -13.74
C LEU A 55 0.71 3.54 -14.88
N SER A 56 0.85 4.77 -15.37
CA SER A 56 0.07 5.26 -16.51
C SER A 56 0.37 4.48 -17.80
N ILE A 57 1.58 3.95 -17.95
CA ILE A 57 1.98 3.07 -19.07
C ILE A 57 1.52 1.63 -18.82
N LEU A 58 1.66 1.12 -17.61
CA LEU A 58 1.31 -0.27 -17.29
C LEU A 58 -0.21 -0.48 -17.27
N ALA A 59 -1.02 0.49 -16.84
CA ALA A 59 -2.47 0.31 -16.74
C ALA A 59 -3.14 -0.08 -18.07
N PRO A 60 -2.87 0.59 -19.21
CA PRO A 60 -3.34 0.14 -20.52
C PRO A 60 -2.87 -1.27 -20.89
N VAL A 61 -1.62 -1.63 -20.58
CA VAL A 61 -1.07 -2.97 -20.84
C VAL A 61 -1.81 -4.02 -20.01
N ILE A 62 -2.16 -3.70 -18.76
CA ILE A 62 -2.94 -4.57 -17.88
C ILE A 62 -4.35 -4.76 -18.43
N VAL A 63 -5.00 -3.69 -18.91
CA VAL A 63 -6.30 -3.77 -19.57
C VAL A 63 -6.22 -4.64 -20.83
N GLY A 64 -5.21 -4.43 -21.67
CA GLY A 64 -4.95 -5.27 -22.85
C GLY A 64 -4.75 -6.74 -22.48
N GLY A 65 -3.98 -7.02 -21.43
CA GLY A 65 -3.79 -8.36 -20.86
C GLY A 65 -5.09 -8.97 -20.32
N LEU A 66 -5.94 -8.19 -19.64
CA LEU A 66 -7.25 -8.63 -19.18
C LEU A 66 -8.18 -9.00 -20.34
N LEU A 67 -8.17 -8.23 -21.43
CA LEU A 67 -8.98 -8.52 -22.62
C LEU A 67 -8.44 -9.76 -23.37
N ALA A 68 -7.14 -9.78 -23.67
CA ALA A 68 -6.48 -10.89 -24.39
C ALA A 68 -6.60 -12.21 -23.63
N SER A 69 -6.51 -12.16 -22.29
CA SER A 69 -6.63 -13.33 -21.44
C SER A 69 -8.07 -13.73 -21.13
N ARG A 70 -9.10 -13.06 -21.65
CA ARG A 70 -10.51 -13.27 -21.26
C ARG A 70 -10.72 -13.19 -19.73
N GLY A 71 -10.10 -12.21 -19.09
CA GLY A 71 -10.22 -11.93 -17.65
C GLY A 71 -11.55 -11.27 -17.27
N ILE A 72 -12.22 -10.57 -18.18
CA ILE A 72 -13.50 -9.86 -17.88
C ILE A 72 -14.60 -10.81 -17.38
N PRO A 73 -14.82 -12.01 -17.96
CA PRO A 73 -15.73 -13.00 -17.38
C PRO A 73 -15.39 -13.42 -15.95
N VAL A 74 -14.10 -13.50 -15.60
CA VAL A 74 -13.65 -13.80 -14.21
C VAL A 74 -14.01 -12.64 -13.29
N LEU A 75 -13.78 -11.40 -13.73
CA LEU A 75 -14.17 -10.20 -12.98
C LEU A 75 -15.69 -10.14 -12.75
N ARG A 76 -16.51 -10.56 -13.72
CA ARG A 76 -17.98 -10.55 -13.57
C ARG A 76 -18.50 -11.52 -12.51
N ARG A 77 -17.75 -12.57 -12.17
CA ARG A 77 -18.12 -13.53 -11.12
C ARG A 77 -17.85 -12.99 -9.72
N THR A 78 -16.96 -12.00 -9.58
CA THR A 78 -16.64 -11.44 -8.26
C THR A 78 -17.60 -10.31 -7.87
N LYS A 79 -17.85 -10.21 -6.56
CA LYS A 79 -18.56 -9.07 -5.94
C LYS A 79 -17.71 -7.78 -5.92
N LEU A 80 -16.49 -7.80 -6.44
CA LEU A 80 -15.59 -6.64 -6.50
C LEU A 80 -15.75 -5.79 -7.78
N LEU A 81 -16.32 -6.32 -8.87
CA LEU A 81 -16.38 -5.54 -10.12
C LEU A 81 -17.29 -4.31 -9.99
N ALA A 82 -18.50 -4.47 -9.45
CA ALA A 82 -19.43 -3.37 -9.24
C ALA A 82 -18.85 -2.23 -8.36
N PRO A 83 -18.26 -2.50 -7.17
CA PRO A 83 -17.65 -1.44 -6.38
C PRO A 83 -16.42 -0.81 -7.03
N LEU A 84 -15.61 -1.56 -7.78
CA LEU A 84 -14.49 -0.99 -8.54
C LEU A 84 -14.98 0.00 -9.60
N MET A 85 -16.02 -0.37 -10.34
CA MET A 85 -16.64 0.53 -11.32
C MET A 85 -17.26 1.76 -10.63
N ALA A 86 -17.96 1.58 -9.52
CA ALA A 86 -18.51 2.69 -8.75
C ALA A 86 -17.42 3.65 -8.26
N PHE A 87 -16.27 3.13 -7.82
CA PHE A 87 -15.13 3.93 -7.40
C PHE A 87 -14.54 4.72 -8.58
N VAL A 88 -14.28 4.06 -9.71
CA VAL A 88 -13.75 4.72 -10.93
C VAL A 88 -14.72 5.80 -11.43
N THR A 89 -16.03 5.53 -11.42
CA THR A 89 -17.05 6.51 -11.79
C THR A 89 -17.07 7.69 -10.82
N ALA A 90 -17.00 7.45 -9.51
CA ALA A 90 -16.96 8.53 -8.53
C ALA A 90 -15.72 9.41 -8.69
N VAL A 91 -14.54 8.81 -8.94
CA VAL A 91 -13.30 9.55 -9.24
C VAL A 91 -13.48 10.38 -10.52
N ALA A 92 -13.99 9.79 -11.60
CA ALA A 92 -14.19 10.51 -12.86
C ALA A 92 -15.16 11.69 -12.71
N LEU A 93 -16.29 11.49 -12.01
CA LEU A 93 -17.25 12.56 -11.73
C LEU A 93 -16.63 13.67 -10.89
N ALA A 94 -15.89 13.32 -9.83
CA ALA A 94 -15.17 14.28 -8.99
C ALA A 94 -14.13 15.09 -9.78
N THR A 95 -13.41 14.45 -10.71
CA THR A 95 -12.47 15.13 -11.60
C THR A 95 -13.17 16.10 -12.56
N VAL A 96 -14.32 15.72 -13.13
CA VAL A 96 -15.09 16.60 -14.03
C VAL A 96 -15.59 17.85 -13.29
N VAL A 97 -16.07 17.71 -12.05
CA VAL A 97 -16.58 18.83 -11.23
C VAL A 97 -15.50 19.52 -10.38
N SER A 98 -14.24 19.13 -10.58
CA SER A 98 -13.09 19.64 -9.82
C SER A 98 -12.95 21.16 -9.95
N VAL A 99 -12.39 21.79 -8.93
CA VAL A 99 -11.97 23.20 -9.02
C VAL A 99 -10.89 23.44 -10.08
N ASN A 100 -10.15 22.39 -10.43
CA ASN A 100 -9.22 22.38 -11.55
C ASN A 100 -9.15 20.96 -12.16
N PRO A 101 -9.94 20.68 -13.22
CA PRO A 101 -10.00 19.35 -13.82
C PRO A 101 -8.67 18.84 -14.35
N LEU A 102 -7.86 19.68 -15.02
CA LEU A 102 -6.55 19.27 -15.55
C LEU A 102 -5.59 18.88 -14.41
N TRP A 103 -5.58 19.66 -13.33
CA TRP A 103 -4.84 19.31 -12.12
C TRP A 103 -5.31 17.98 -11.55
N SER A 104 -6.62 17.76 -11.44
CA SER A 104 -7.18 16.52 -10.89
C SER A 104 -7.02 15.30 -11.81
N VAL A 105 -6.73 15.47 -13.10
CA VAL A 105 -6.39 14.34 -13.98
C VAL A 105 -5.01 13.78 -13.63
N VAL A 106 -4.01 14.65 -13.45
CA VAL A 106 -2.61 14.28 -13.25
C VAL A 106 -2.26 14.12 -11.77
N GLY A 107 -2.72 15.05 -10.94
CA GLY A 107 -2.42 15.13 -9.52
C GLY A 107 -1.42 16.23 -9.17
N ALA A 108 -1.24 16.48 -7.88
CA ALA A 108 -0.30 17.48 -7.40
C ALA A 108 1.15 17.07 -7.63
N LEU A 109 2.01 18.06 -7.87
CA LEU A 109 3.47 17.86 -7.93
C LEU A 109 3.95 17.16 -6.64
N ARG A 110 4.90 16.22 -6.75
CA ARG A 110 5.40 15.37 -5.65
C ARG A 110 4.37 14.42 -5.03
N ARG A 111 3.21 14.22 -5.67
CA ARG A 111 2.19 13.26 -5.23
C ARG A 111 1.67 12.40 -6.37
N HIS A 112 1.29 13.04 -7.48
CA HIS A 112 0.76 12.42 -8.70
C HIS A 112 -0.42 11.48 -8.45
N GLU A 113 -1.28 11.77 -7.46
CA GLU A 113 -2.45 10.95 -7.14
C GLU A 113 -3.75 11.46 -7.78
N GLY A 114 -3.64 11.98 -9.02
CA GLY A 114 -4.81 12.34 -9.81
C GLY A 114 -5.62 11.14 -10.28
N MET A 115 -6.65 11.42 -11.08
CA MET A 115 -7.54 10.41 -11.67
C MET A 115 -6.77 9.27 -12.34
N LEU A 116 -5.72 9.58 -13.11
CA LEU A 116 -4.96 8.55 -13.84
C LEU A 116 -4.34 7.51 -12.89
N SER A 117 -3.77 7.94 -11.77
CA SER A 117 -3.19 7.04 -10.76
C SER A 117 -4.28 6.26 -10.03
N LEU A 118 -5.38 6.92 -9.62
CA LEU A 118 -6.50 6.25 -8.95
C LEU A 118 -7.16 5.18 -9.83
N VAL A 119 -7.32 5.44 -11.13
CA VAL A 119 -7.80 4.46 -12.11
C VAL A 119 -6.76 3.34 -12.31
N ALA A 120 -5.47 3.67 -12.40
CA ALA A 120 -4.42 2.67 -12.49
C ALA A 120 -4.41 1.72 -11.29
N TYR A 121 -4.66 2.23 -10.07
CA TYR A 121 -4.79 1.41 -8.87
C TYR A 121 -5.96 0.42 -8.97
N ALA A 122 -7.14 0.86 -9.43
CA ALA A 122 -8.30 -0.01 -9.66
C ALA A 122 -8.00 -1.08 -10.73
N VAL A 123 -7.26 -0.72 -11.78
CA VAL A 123 -6.80 -1.65 -12.83
C VAL A 123 -5.81 -2.67 -12.27
N VAL A 124 -4.86 -2.27 -11.42
CA VAL A 124 -3.94 -3.19 -10.73
C VAL A 124 -4.70 -4.17 -9.83
N CYS A 125 -5.73 -3.70 -9.12
CA CYS A 125 -6.61 -4.57 -8.34
C CYS A 125 -7.33 -5.60 -9.22
N ALA A 126 -7.94 -5.18 -10.33
CA ALA A 126 -8.63 -6.07 -11.26
C ALA A 126 -7.66 -7.09 -11.92
N GLY A 127 -6.48 -6.63 -12.35
CA GLY A 127 -5.43 -7.48 -12.92
C GLY A 127 -4.96 -8.55 -11.93
N THR A 128 -4.65 -8.14 -10.70
CA THR A 128 -4.20 -9.06 -9.65
C THR A 128 -5.27 -10.08 -9.28
N LEU A 129 -6.54 -9.66 -9.25
CA LEU A 129 -7.67 -10.55 -9.00
C LEU A 129 -7.70 -11.71 -10.00
N VAL A 130 -7.59 -11.40 -11.29
CA VAL A 130 -7.62 -12.42 -12.35
C VAL A 130 -6.38 -13.32 -12.28
N VAL A 131 -5.19 -12.75 -12.05
CA VAL A 131 -3.95 -13.52 -11.88
C VAL A 131 -4.07 -14.51 -10.73
N VAL A 132 -4.56 -14.07 -9.57
CA VAL A 132 -4.71 -14.93 -8.39
C VAL A 132 -5.81 -15.97 -8.56
N ALA A 133 -6.96 -15.59 -9.13
CA ALA A 133 -8.05 -16.53 -9.42
C ALA A 133 -7.61 -17.67 -10.34
N ARG A 134 -6.65 -17.43 -11.23
CA ARG A 134 -6.07 -18.43 -12.15
C ARG A 134 -4.85 -19.17 -11.59
N GLY A 135 -4.53 -19.00 -10.31
CA GLY A 135 -3.45 -19.72 -9.65
C GLY A 135 -2.08 -19.03 -9.73
N GLY A 136 -1.98 -17.82 -10.27
CA GLY A 136 -0.76 -17.00 -10.33
C GLY A 136 -0.31 -16.38 -8.99
N PHE A 137 -0.92 -16.78 -7.87
CA PHE A 137 -0.68 -16.19 -6.55
C PHE A 137 0.79 -16.29 -6.08
N ARG A 138 1.52 -17.35 -6.46
CA ARG A 138 2.94 -17.50 -6.09
C ARG A 138 3.83 -16.46 -6.76
N VAL A 139 3.56 -16.15 -8.03
CA VAL A 139 4.30 -15.14 -8.80
C VAL A 139 4.02 -13.75 -8.21
N TRP A 140 2.74 -13.45 -7.95
CA TRP A 140 2.36 -12.20 -7.29
C TRP A 140 3.01 -12.05 -5.90
N LEU A 141 2.92 -13.08 -5.05
CA LEU A 141 3.49 -13.06 -3.71
C LEU A 141 5.01 -12.88 -3.75
N ALA A 142 5.71 -13.60 -4.63
CA ALA A 142 7.15 -13.44 -4.81
C ALA A 142 7.50 -12.00 -5.25
N ALA A 143 6.76 -11.45 -6.22
CA ALA A 143 6.98 -10.09 -6.71
C ALA A 143 6.80 -9.03 -5.60
N VAL A 144 5.71 -9.11 -4.83
CA VAL A 144 5.44 -8.19 -3.71
C VAL A 144 6.52 -8.30 -2.64
N LEU A 145 6.90 -9.52 -2.25
CA LEU A 145 7.93 -9.74 -1.23
C LEU A 145 9.30 -9.27 -1.71
N THR A 146 9.67 -9.50 -2.97
CA THR A 146 10.95 -9.04 -3.52
C THR A 146 11.02 -7.50 -3.53
N GLY A 147 10.01 -6.82 -4.08
CA GLY A 147 9.98 -5.35 -4.09
C GLY A 147 10.03 -4.76 -2.69
N GLY A 148 9.22 -5.31 -1.78
CA GLY A 148 9.18 -4.89 -0.38
C GLY A 148 10.50 -5.14 0.36
N THR A 149 11.12 -6.29 0.16
CA THR A 149 12.39 -6.63 0.82
C THR A 149 13.51 -5.70 0.34
N LEU A 150 13.60 -5.42 -0.96
CA LEU A 150 14.62 -4.50 -1.50
C LEU A 150 14.44 -3.07 -0.96
N ALA A 151 13.19 -2.57 -0.92
CA ALA A 151 12.90 -1.27 -0.31
C ALA A 151 13.22 -1.26 1.19
N GLY A 152 12.86 -2.31 1.94
CA GLY A 152 13.13 -2.42 3.36
C GLY A 152 14.62 -2.48 3.67
N LEU A 153 15.40 -3.25 2.91
CA LEU A 153 16.86 -3.33 3.06
C LEU A 153 17.53 -1.97 2.88
N TYR A 154 17.11 -1.20 1.87
CA TYR A 154 17.64 0.15 1.68
C TYR A 154 17.23 1.09 2.82
N GLY A 155 16.00 0.97 3.34
CA GLY A 155 15.58 1.73 4.53
C GLY A 155 16.40 1.39 5.78
N ILE A 156 16.73 0.11 5.98
CA ILE A 156 17.62 -0.31 7.08
C ILE A 156 19.04 0.24 6.85
N ALA A 157 19.55 0.24 5.62
CA ALA A 157 20.85 0.84 5.33
C ALA A 157 20.89 2.34 5.69
N GLN A 158 19.85 3.10 5.34
CA GLN A 158 19.72 4.52 5.71
C GLN A 158 19.69 4.73 7.23
N TYR A 159 19.09 3.82 8.00
CA TYR A 159 19.06 3.89 9.47
C TYR A 159 20.46 3.89 10.09
N PHE A 160 21.40 3.18 9.45
CA PHE A 160 22.81 3.13 9.85
C PHE A 160 23.68 4.21 9.20
N GLY A 161 23.08 5.16 8.47
CA GLY A 161 23.79 6.25 7.80
C GLY A 161 24.36 5.89 6.42
N PHE A 162 24.07 4.70 5.89
CA PHE A 162 24.47 4.35 4.52
C PHE A 162 23.48 4.92 3.51
N GLU A 163 23.93 5.89 2.73
CA GLU A 163 23.13 6.52 1.69
C GLU A 163 23.59 6.07 0.30
N LEU A 164 22.78 5.22 -0.35
CA LEU A 164 23.04 4.70 -1.70
C LEU A 164 22.57 5.66 -2.80
N ILE A 165 21.61 6.53 -2.50
CA ILE A 165 20.92 7.37 -3.47
C ILE A 165 21.01 8.81 -3.00
N VAL A 166 21.44 9.70 -3.89
CA VAL A 166 21.57 11.12 -3.57
C VAL A 166 20.22 11.69 -3.13
N ARG A 167 20.23 12.38 -1.99
CA ARG A 167 19.04 13.02 -1.42
C ARG A 167 18.70 14.28 -2.20
N ASP A 168 17.40 14.52 -2.39
CA ASP A 168 16.94 15.79 -2.94
C ASP A 168 16.91 16.91 -1.90
N SER A 169 16.68 18.13 -2.37
CA SER A 169 16.65 19.35 -1.54
C SER A 169 15.60 19.30 -0.43
N VAL A 170 14.56 18.48 -0.56
CA VAL A 170 13.52 18.32 0.45
C VAL A 170 14.00 17.45 1.61
N ARG A 171 14.87 16.47 1.34
CA ARG A 171 15.25 15.41 2.27
C ARG A 171 16.70 15.46 2.70
N VAL A 172 17.45 16.47 2.26
CA VAL A 172 18.89 16.61 2.55
C VAL A 172 19.18 16.45 4.05
N ASP A 173 18.38 17.12 4.91
CA ASP A 173 18.53 17.10 6.37
C ASP A 173 17.66 16.04 7.08
N TRP A 174 17.02 15.12 6.35
CA TRP A 174 16.13 14.14 6.97
C TRP A 174 16.93 13.00 7.59
N TRP A 175 16.80 12.80 8.90
CA TRP A 175 17.46 11.69 9.60
C TRP A 175 16.66 10.38 9.56
N ARG A 176 15.33 10.45 9.35
CA ARG A 176 14.46 9.25 9.33
C ARG A 176 14.55 8.52 7.99
N PRO A 177 14.80 7.19 7.97
CA PRO A 177 14.84 6.40 6.75
C PRO A 177 13.56 6.43 5.93
N PHE A 178 13.66 6.66 4.63
CA PHE A 178 12.53 6.77 3.71
C PHE A 178 12.61 5.85 2.48
N SER A 179 13.79 5.27 2.23
CA SER A 179 14.08 4.36 1.11
C SER A 179 13.58 4.91 -0.24
N THR A 180 13.21 4.03 -1.16
CA THR A 180 12.59 4.39 -2.43
C THR A 180 11.18 4.96 -2.26
N SER A 181 10.57 4.87 -1.07
CA SER A 181 9.20 5.36 -0.84
C SER A 181 9.12 6.89 -0.73
N GLY A 182 10.25 7.56 -0.51
CA GLY A 182 10.36 9.02 -0.45
C GLY A 182 9.77 9.64 0.83
N ASN A 183 9.28 8.83 1.78
CA ASN A 183 8.92 9.29 3.12
C ASN A 183 9.01 8.12 4.11
N PRO A 184 9.48 8.32 5.36
CA PRO A 184 9.50 7.28 6.39
C PRO A 184 8.11 6.70 6.70
N ASN A 185 7.05 7.50 6.68
CA ASN A 185 5.70 6.98 6.93
C ASN A 185 5.26 6.06 5.78
N PHE A 186 5.58 6.41 4.53
CA PHE A 186 5.24 5.57 3.38
C PHE A 186 6.06 4.28 3.35
N LEU A 187 7.34 4.33 3.72
CA LEU A 187 8.14 3.12 3.89
C LEU A 187 7.56 2.22 4.99
N GLY A 188 7.19 2.80 6.14
CA GLY A 188 6.52 2.10 7.21
C GLY A 188 5.22 1.43 6.75
N ALA A 189 4.34 2.18 6.08
CA ALA A 189 3.10 1.70 5.47
C ALA A 189 3.35 0.53 4.50
N TYR A 190 4.41 0.62 3.70
CA TYR A 190 4.78 -0.45 2.78
C TYR A 190 5.15 -1.71 3.56
N MET A 191 5.96 -1.59 4.61
CA MET A 191 6.35 -2.74 5.43
C MET A 191 5.18 -3.36 6.20
N VAL A 192 4.16 -2.58 6.56
CA VAL A 192 2.90 -3.09 7.12
C VAL A 192 2.20 -4.06 6.16
N LEU A 193 2.27 -3.82 4.84
CA LEU A 193 1.76 -4.75 3.83
C LEU A 193 2.62 -6.02 3.73
N ILE A 194 3.94 -5.87 3.77
CA ILE A 194 4.89 -6.96 3.54
C ILE A 194 4.93 -7.95 4.71
N GLY A 195 4.89 -7.47 5.95
CA GLY A 195 5.01 -8.28 7.17
C GLY A 195 4.11 -9.53 7.20
N PRO A 196 2.78 -9.40 7.17
CA PRO A 196 1.88 -10.56 7.22
C PRO A 196 2.03 -11.47 5.99
N LEU A 197 2.34 -10.94 4.80
CA LEU A 197 2.57 -11.74 3.60
C LEU A 197 3.84 -12.61 3.72
N ALA A 198 4.91 -12.05 4.27
CA ALA A 198 6.15 -12.78 4.55
C ALA A 198 5.93 -13.85 5.61
N ALA A 199 5.13 -13.55 6.65
CA ALA A 199 4.75 -14.50 7.67
C ALA A 199 3.97 -15.69 7.07
N ALA A 200 2.97 -15.45 6.21
CA ALA A 200 2.26 -16.53 5.53
C ALA A 200 3.16 -17.36 4.60
N ALA A 201 4.07 -16.72 3.87
CA ALA A 201 5.05 -17.43 3.04
C ALA A 201 5.95 -18.35 3.87
N LEU A 202 6.40 -17.89 5.03
CA LEU A 202 7.21 -18.67 5.97
C LEU A 202 6.41 -19.85 6.56
N LEU A 203 5.17 -19.62 7.01
CA LEU A 203 4.32 -20.68 7.56
C LEU A 203 4.08 -21.79 6.54
N THR A 204 3.86 -21.42 5.29
CA THR A 204 3.51 -22.35 4.21
C THR A 204 4.72 -22.89 3.43
N ALA A 205 5.94 -22.48 3.80
CA ALA A 205 7.16 -22.89 3.14
C ALA A 205 7.38 -24.41 3.26
N ARG A 206 7.53 -25.06 2.10
CA ARG A 206 7.91 -26.49 1.98
C ARG A 206 9.40 -26.71 1.72
N ARG A 207 10.07 -25.72 1.13
CA ARG A 207 11.52 -25.74 0.85
C ARG A 207 12.26 -24.88 1.87
N ARG A 208 13.41 -25.36 2.35
CA ARG A 208 14.26 -24.60 3.30
C ARG A 208 14.65 -23.23 2.76
N SER A 209 15.01 -23.12 1.48
CA SER A 209 15.34 -21.84 0.85
C SER A 209 14.17 -20.84 0.90
N VAL A 210 12.95 -21.29 0.62
CA VAL A 210 11.74 -20.44 0.72
C VAL A 210 11.50 -20.00 2.16
N ALA A 211 11.71 -20.89 3.14
CA ALA A 211 11.58 -20.54 4.55
C ALA A 211 12.61 -19.48 4.96
N VAL A 212 13.89 -19.65 4.60
CA VAL A 212 14.96 -18.69 4.91
C VAL A 212 14.69 -17.34 4.27
N LEU A 213 14.31 -17.31 2.98
CA LEU A 213 13.97 -16.08 2.28
C LEU A 213 12.75 -15.38 2.88
N SER A 214 11.72 -16.14 3.28
CA SER A 214 10.51 -15.58 3.89
C SER A 214 10.79 -15.04 5.30
N LEU A 215 11.64 -15.72 6.07
CA LEU A 215 12.11 -15.23 7.37
C LEU A 215 12.93 -13.95 7.22
N GLY A 216 13.83 -13.89 6.25
CA GLY A 216 14.59 -12.68 5.92
C GLY A 216 13.67 -11.52 5.52
N ALA A 217 12.70 -11.75 4.64
CA ALA A 217 11.72 -10.74 4.24
C ALA A 217 10.88 -10.25 5.43
N LEU A 218 10.48 -11.15 6.33
CA LEU A 218 9.75 -10.79 7.55
C LEU A 218 10.60 -9.94 8.50
N ALA A 219 11.85 -10.35 8.73
CA ALA A 219 12.78 -9.61 9.56
C ALA A 219 13.05 -8.20 8.99
N VAL A 220 13.27 -8.10 7.68
CA VAL A 220 13.42 -6.83 6.98
C VAL A 220 12.18 -5.96 7.13
N ALA A 221 10.98 -6.52 6.93
CA ALA A 221 9.74 -5.75 7.06
C ALA A 221 9.56 -5.18 8.47
N VAL A 222 9.76 -6.00 9.51
CA VAL A 222 9.65 -5.56 10.91
C VAL A 222 10.72 -4.54 11.26
N LEU A 223 11.99 -4.83 10.96
CA LEU A 223 13.09 -3.90 11.25
C LEU A 223 12.94 -2.58 10.50
N ALA A 224 12.68 -2.60 9.19
CA ALA A 224 12.52 -1.38 8.40
C ALA A 224 11.37 -0.53 8.91
N ALA A 225 10.21 -1.13 9.27
CA ALA A 225 9.10 -0.40 9.87
C ALA A 225 9.48 0.27 11.20
N LEU A 226 10.23 -0.43 12.06
CA LEU A 226 10.76 0.12 13.31
C LEU A 226 11.73 1.28 13.04
N CYS A 227 12.72 1.06 12.18
CA CYS A 227 13.73 2.03 11.77
C CYS A 227 13.14 3.31 11.15
N THR A 228 11.94 3.27 10.55
CA THR A 228 11.29 4.49 10.04
C THR A 228 10.84 5.45 11.14
N TYR A 229 10.76 4.98 12.39
CA TYR A 229 10.18 5.72 13.49
C TYR A 229 8.71 6.17 13.22
N SER A 230 7.98 5.50 12.32
CA SER A 230 6.56 5.78 12.07
C SER A 230 5.67 5.08 13.09
N ARG A 231 5.11 5.82 14.04
CA ARG A 231 4.15 5.29 15.04
C ARG A 231 2.91 4.69 14.39
N ALA A 232 2.45 5.30 13.30
CA ALA A 232 1.34 4.79 12.50
C ALA A 232 1.66 3.38 11.97
N ALA A 233 2.89 3.17 11.49
CA ALA A 233 3.31 1.88 10.95
C ALA A 233 3.49 0.84 12.05
N TRP A 234 3.96 1.24 13.23
CA TRP A 234 4.05 0.34 14.40
C TRP A 234 2.65 -0.12 14.81
N LEU A 235 1.68 0.80 14.89
CA LEU A 235 0.28 0.48 15.16
C LEU A 235 -0.31 -0.43 14.06
N GLY A 236 -0.05 -0.11 12.79
CA GLY A 236 -0.47 -0.91 11.65
C GLY A 236 0.09 -2.34 11.69
N LEU A 237 1.36 -2.52 12.05
CA LEU A 237 1.99 -3.82 12.24
C LEU A 237 1.37 -4.60 13.40
N VAL A 238 1.07 -3.94 14.53
CA VAL A 238 0.38 -4.58 15.65
C VAL A 238 -1.00 -5.07 15.22
N VAL A 239 -1.78 -4.24 14.53
CA VAL A 239 -3.10 -4.63 14.01
C VAL A 239 -2.98 -5.79 13.01
N ALA A 240 -2.03 -5.74 12.08
CA ALA A 240 -1.78 -6.82 11.14
C ALA A 240 -1.40 -8.12 11.87
N ALA A 241 -0.52 -8.06 12.87
CA ALA A 241 -0.09 -9.22 13.66
C ALA A 241 -1.26 -9.82 14.45
N VAL A 242 -2.10 -8.99 15.08
CA VAL A 242 -3.30 -9.44 15.81
C VAL A 242 -4.28 -10.12 14.85
N VAL A 243 -4.62 -9.47 13.73
CA VAL A 243 -5.54 -10.05 12.74
C VAL A 243 -4.99 -11.36 12.19
N PHE A 244 -3.71 -11.40 11.81
CA PHE A 244 -3.08 -12.62 11.30
C PHE A 244 -3.03 -13.74 12.36
N GLY A 245 -2.66 -13.42 13.59
CA GLY A 245 -2.57 -14.34 14.71
C GLY A 245 -3.92 -14.95 15.08
N VAL A 246 -4.97 -14.14 15.19
CA VAL A 246 -6.35 -14.60 15.46
C VAL A 246 -6.83 -15.54 14.36
N GLN A 247 -6.62 -15.18 13.09
CA GLN A 247 -7.07 -16.02 11.98
C GLN A 247 -6.25 -17.31 11.88
N SER A 248 -4.95 -17.26 12.15
CA SER A 248 -4.10 -18.45 12.18
C SER A 248 -4.46 -19.39 13.33
N ALA A 249 -4.70 -18.88 14.53
CA ALA A 249 -5.08 -19.70 15.68
C ALA A 249 -6.38 -20.50 15.44
N ARG A 250 -7.32 -19.94 14.67
CA ARG A 250 -8.60 -20.58 14.34
C ARG A 250 -8.49 -21.68 13.28
N HIS A 251 -7.53 -21.59 12.36
CA HIS A 251 -7.47 -22.46 11.16
C HIS A 251 -6.27 -23.42 11.18
N VAL A 252 -5.38 -23.29 12.15
CA VAL A 252 -4.30 -24.25 12.39
C VAL A 252 -4.86 -25.45 13.20
N THR A 253 -5.63 -26.30 12.51
CA THR A 253 -6.24 -27.52 13.06
C THR A 253 -5.83 -28.74 12.23
N GLY A 254 -5.14 -29.73 12.82
CA GLY A 254 -4.71 -30.96 12.13
C GLY A 254 -3.33 -31.48 12.56
N ILE A 255 -2.83 -32.54 11.91
CA ILE A 255 -1.51 -33.16 12.20
C ILE A 255 -0.35 -32.18 11.94
N ASP A 256 -0.49 -31.29 10.94
CA ASP A 256 0.44 -30.19 10.66
C ASP A 256 0.32 -29.00 11.65
N ALA A 257 -0.65 -29.02 12.57
CA ALA A 257 -0.91 -27.90 13.47
C ALA A 257 0.22 -27.68 14.48
N GLN A 258 0.91 -28.75 14.90
CA GLN A 258 2.02 -28.63 15.84
C GLN A 258 3.20 -27.90 15.19
N ASP A 259 3.54 -28.23 13.95
CA ASP A 259 4.61 -27.56 13.20
C ASP A 259 4.26 -26.12 12.85
N ALA A 260 3.02 -25.85 12.45
CA ALA A 260 2.54 -24.49 12.22
C ALA A 260 2.58 -23.64 13.50
N ARG A 261 2.17 -24.18 14.66
CA ARG A 261 2.27 -23.49 15.96
C ARG A 261 3.72 -23.23 16.37
N ARG A 262 4.63 -24.18 16.15
CA ARG A 262 6.07 -23.99 16.40
C ARG A 262 6.65 -22.89 15.52
N ARG A 263 6.29 -22.85 14.23
CA ARG A 263 6.70 -21.79 13.31
C ARG A 263 6.13 -20.43 13.71
N LEU A 264 4.86 -20.36 14.11
CA LEU A 264 4.23 -19.14 14.63
C LEU A 264 4.93 -18.64 15.91
N ALA A 265 5.25 -19.55 16.84
CA ALA A 265 5.99 -19.22 18.06
C ALA A 265 7.41 -18.74 17.74
N GLY A 266 8.11 -19.40 16.81
CA GLY A 266 9.42 -18.97 16.33
C GLY A 266 9.38 -17.60 15.67
N VAL A 267 8.36 -17.33 14.84
CA VAL A 267 8.11 -16.00 14.27
C VAL A 267 7.90 -14.97 15.37
N GLY A 268 7.03 -15.26 16.35
CA GLY A 268 6.80 -14.38 17.49
C GLY A 268 8.09 -14.08 18.26
N ALA A 269 8.89 -15.09 18.55
CA ALA A 269 10.18 -14.93 19.23
C ALA A 269 11.15 -14.06 18.43
N VAL A 270 11.28 -14.28 17.11
CA VAL A 270 12.12 -13.44 16.24
C VAL A 270 11.64 -12.00 16.27
N VAL A 271 10.34 -11.75 16.12
CA VAL A 271 9.78 -10.38 16.17
C VAL A 271 10.06 -9.71 17.51
N VAL A 272 9.88 -10.42 18.64
CA VAL A 272 10.19 -9.89 19.98
C VAL A 272 11.67 -9.53 20.11
N VAL A 273 12.57 -10.39 19.62
CA VAL A 273 14.01 -10.10 19.61
C VAL A 273 14.33 -8.87 18.78
N LEU A 274 13.79 -8.75 17.56
CA LEU A 274 14.03 -7.60 16.69
C LEU A 274 13.51 -6.30 17.30
N VAL A 275 12.33 -6.33 17.93
CA VAL A 275 11.77 -5.18 18.66
C VAL A 275 12.65 -4.83 19.86
N GLY A 276 13.07 -5.81 20.66
CA GLY A 276 13.97 -5.60 21.78
C GLY A 276 15.32 -5.00 21.36
N MET A 277 15.92 -5.52 20.28
CA MET A 277 17.15 -4.98 19.69
C MET A 277 16.99 -3.54 19.22
N PHE A 278 15.85 -3.21 18.58
CA PHE A 278 15.57 -1.85 18.15
C PHE A 278 15.50 -0.87 19.33
N PHE A 279 14.76 -1.21 20.39
CA PHE A 279 14.64 -0.34 21.57
C PHE A 279 15.91 -0.29 22.43
N ALA A 280 16.75 -1.33 22.41
CA ALA A 280 18.03 -1.35 23.12
C ALA A 280 19.16 -0.63 22.35
N SER A 281 19.02 -0.48 21.03
CA SER A 281 20.04 0.16 20.19
C SER A 281 19.75 1.65 19.97
N HIS A 282 20.81 2.44 19.77
CA HIS A 282 20.70 3.84 19.34
C HIS A 282 21.10 3.90 17.87
N SER A 283 20.26 4.52 17.02
CA SER A 283 20.64 4.81 15.63
C SER A 283 21.84 5.76 15.64
N PRO A 284 22.95 5.45 14.96
CA PRO A 284 24.08 6.38 14.85
C PRO A 284 23.69 7.72 14.20
N LEU A 285 22.72 7.69 13.27
CA LEU A 285 22.21 8.88 12.60
C LEU A 285 21.25 9.67 13.51
N ALA A 286 20.32 9.00 14.22
CA ALA A 286 19.44 9.70 15.15
C ALA A 286 20.21 10.26 16.36
N ALA A 287 21.21 9.53 16.85
CA ALA A 287 22.07 9.99 17.94
C ALA A 287 22.94 11.20 17.57
N SER A 288 23.25 11.39 16.28
CA SER A 288 24.05 12.53 15.81
C SER A 288 23.19 13.73 15.35
N GLN A 289 21.90 13.54 15.04
CA GLN A 289 21.07 14.57 14.42
C GLN A 289 19.78 14.93 15.15
N ALA A 290 19.29 14.10 16.10
CA ALA A 290 17.94 14.25 16.63
C ALA A 290 17.82 14.27 18.16
N ASP A 291 18.90 14.07 18.93
CA ASP A 291 18.89 14.05 20.42
C ASP A 291 17.75 13.20 21.05
N TRP A 292 17.21 12.20 20.34
CA TRP A 292 16.07 11.39 20.79
C TRP A 292 16.30 9.89 20.72
N SER A 293 15.76 9.17 21.71
CA SER A 293 15.74 7.71 21.74
C SER A 293 14.42 7.13 21.18
N ALA A 294 14.47 5.88 20.71
CA ALA A 294 13.27 5.15 20.25
C ALA A 294 12.19 5.07 21.35
N ALA A 295 12.61 4.95 22.62
CA ALA A 295 11.71 4.92 23.76
C ALA A 295 10.98 6.26 23.99
N GLN A 296 11.68 7.39 23.85
CA GLN A 296 11.04 8.71 23.94
C GLN A 296 9.96 8.86 22.86
N ARG A 297 10.23 8.42 21.63
CA ARG A 297 9.24 8.49 20.55
C ARG A 297 8.04 7.57 20.75
N ALA A 298 8.20 6.44 21.44
CA ALA A 298 7.08 5.58 21.79
C ALA A 298 6.15 6.21 22.84
N TRP A 299 6.68 7.11 23.70
CA TRP A 299 5.95 7.66 24.85
C TRP A 299 5.37 9.06 24.63
N THR A 300 5.88 9.83 23.65
CA THR A 300 5.41 11.21 23.39
C THR A 300 4.21 11.24 22.45
N THR A 301 3.22 12.09 22.75
CA THR A 301 2.05 12.38 21.90
C THR A 301 2.14 13.74 21.20
N ILE A 302 3.05 14.61 21.67
CA ILE A 302 3.29 15.98 21.17
C ILE A 302 4.80 16.14 20.94
N GLU A 303 5.20 16.51 19.72
CA GLU A 303 6.61 16.72 19.33
C GLU A 303 6.78 18.14 18.77
N PRO A 304 7.50 19.03 19.48
CA PRO A 304 7.83 20.37 18.99
C PRO A 304 8.78 20.40 17.77
N ALA A 305 9.38 19.26 17.38
CA ALA A 305 10.41 19.21 16.34
C ALA A 305 10.30 18.00 15.38
N ASP A 306 9.11 17.39 15.22
CA ASP A 306 8.86 16.44 14.12
C ASP A 306 8.71 17.23 12.80
N PRO A 307 9.62 17.06 11.81
CA PRO A 307 9.49 17.73 10.51
C PRO A 307 8.19 17.35 9.77
N GLN A 308 7.55 16.26 10.18
CA GLN A 308 6.31 15.73 9.59
C GLN A 308 5.05 16.08 10.39
N GLY A 309 5.19 16.93 11.42
CA GLY A 309 4.08 17.48 12.18
C GLY A 309 3.52 16.53 13.24
N GLY A 310 3.44 17.05 14.47
CA GLY A 310 2.84 16.35 15.60
C GLY A 310 1.31 16.21 15.49
N PHE A 311 0.70 15.57 16.49
CA PHE A 311 -0.76 15.38 16.57
C PHE A 311 -1.56 16.69 16.45
N ARG A 312 -1.05 17.80 17.02
CA ARG A 312 -1.70 19.13 16.97
C ARG A 312 -1.84 19.68 15.56
N TRP A 313 -0.87 19.42 14.67
CA TRP A 313 -0.95 19.84 13.27
C TRP A 313 -2.08 19.11 12.54
N ARG A 314 -2.25 17.81 12.83
CA ARG A 314 -3.34 17.00 12.26
C ARG A 314 -4.71 17.51 12.70
N LEU A 315 -4.89 17.86 13.97
CA LEU A 315 -6.16 18.43 14.45
C LEU A 315 -6.52 19.71 13.69
N TYR A 316 -5.55 20.60 13.47
CA TYR A 316 -5.74 21.80 12.67
C TYR A 316 -6.12 21.46 11.21
N PHE A 317 -5.38 20.55 10.57
CA PHE A 317 -5.66 20.12 9.19
C PHE A 317 -7.05 19.50 9.07
N TRP A 318 -7.45 18.64 10.02
CA TRP A 318 -8.74 17.96 10.01
C TRP A 318 -9.89 18.95 10.20
N GLY A 319 -9.78 19.88 11.16
CA GLY A 319 -10.79 20.91 11.39
C GLY A 319 -11.03 21.76 10.14
N ARG A 320 -9.97 22.22 9.48
CA ARG A 320 -10.06 23.00 8.23
C ARG A 320 -10.58 22.16 7.06
N THR A 321 -10.16 20.90 6.95
CA THR A 321 -10.60 20.01 5.85
C THR A 321 -12.07 19.63 6.00
N LEU A 322 -12.56 19.41 7.22
CA LEU A 322 -13.99 19.15 7.48
C LEU A 322 -14.87 20.35 7.10
N GLN A 323 -14.42 21.58 7.37
CA GLN A 323 -15.11 22.80 6.94
C GLN A 323 -15.20 22.91 5.41
N LEU A 324 -14.17 22.47 4.69
CA LEU A 324 -14.20 22.40 3.23
C LEU A 324 -15.15 21.30 2.75
N LEU A 325 -15.04 20.09 3.31
CA LEU A 325 -15.92 18.96 2.96
C LEU A 325 -17.40 19.32 3.12
N ALA A 326 -17.76 20.03 4.18
CA ALA A 326 -19.13 20.49 4.43
C ALA A 326 -19.70 21.36 3.29
N LYS A 327 -18.86 22.05 2.50
CA LYS A 327 -19.29 22.87 1.36
C LYS A 327 -19.52 22.05 0.08
N ARG A 328 -18.85 20.91 -0.09
CA ARG A 328 -18.98 20.01 -1.27
C ARG A 328 -18.98 18.53 -0.85
N PRO A 329 -19.97 18.06 -0.09
CA PRO A 329 -19.90 16.74 0.56
C PRO A 329 -20.06 15.56 -0.42
N VAL A 330 -20.73 15.75 -1.56
CA VAL A 330 -21.12 14.64 -2.44
C VAL A 330 -19.97 14.16 -3.32
N LEU A 331 -19.33 15.07 -4.05
CA LEU A 331 -18.25 14.78 -5.02
C LEU A 331 -16.90 15.44 -4.67
N GLY A 332 -16.84 16.23 -3.60
CA GLY A 332 -15.60 16.87 -3.17
C GLY A 332 -15.14 18.00 -4.11
N TYR A 333 -13.83 18.24 -4.09
CA TYR A 333 -13.15 19.29 -4.86
C TYR A 333 -12.34 18.77 -6.04
N GLY A 334 -12.25 17.45 -6.21
CA GLY A 334 -11.43 16.77 -7.21
C GLY A 334 -10.15 16.15 -6.60
N PRO A 335 -9.63 15.05 -7.19
CA PRO A 335 -8.35 14.47 -6.80
C PRO A 335 -7.23 15.52 -6.69
N GLU A 336 -6.45 15.44 -5.61
CA GLU A 336 -5.28 16.29 -5.33
C GLU A 336 -5.57 17.80 -5.25
N ALA A 337 -6.84 18.20 -5.14
CA ALA A 337 -7.24 19.60 -5.13
C ALA A 337 -7.04 20.29 -3.77
N LEU A 338 -6.72 19.55 -2.69
CA LEU A 338 -6.64 20.14 -1.34
C LEU A 338 -5.71 21.34 -1.30
N VAL A 339 -4.53 21.20 -1.92
CA VAL A 339 -3.52 22.27 -1.96
C VAL A 339 -4.05 23.57 -2.59
N LEU A 340 -5.02 23.47 -3.50
CA LEU A 340 -5.63 24.61 -4.20
C LEU A 340 -6.71 25.31 -3.37
N VAL A 341 -7.39 24.58 -2.48
CA VAL A 341 -8.57 25.08 -1.75
C VAL A 341 -8.34 25.24 -0.24
N PHE A 342 -7.28 24.63 0.29
CA PHE A 342 -6.91 24.77 1.69
C PHE A 342 -6.43 26.20 1.96
N PRO A 343 -6.90 26.86 3.03
CA PRO A 343 -6.47 28.22 3.35
C PRO A 343 -4.97 28.24 3.67
N GLN A 344 -4.16 28.70 2.71
CA GLN A 344 -2.70 28.77 2.85
C GLN A 344 -2.22 30.00 3.65
N GLY A 345 -3.12 30.93 3.97
CA GLY A 345 -2.81 32.11 4.77
C GLY A 345 -2.47 31.79 6.23
N TRP A 346 -1.91 32.79 6.91
CA TRP A 346 -1.63 32.73 8.35
C TRP A 346 -2.86 33.20 9.14
N ASP A 347 -3.42 32.30 9.93
CA ASP A 347 -4.35 32.65 11.01
C ASP A 347 -3.64 32.53 12.37
N ALA A 348 -4.28 33.00 13.44
CA ALA A 348 -3.67 32.98 14.77
C ALA A 348 -3.29 31.56 15.24
N GLU A 349 -4.02 30.53 14.80
CA GLU A 349 -3.75 29.14 15.17
C GLU A 349 -2.53 28.60 14.40
N ARG A 350 -2.46 28.83 13.10
CA ARG A 350 -1.31 28.51 12.26
C ARG A 350 -0.06 29.24 12.74
N SER A 351 -0.15 30.53 13.08
CA SER A 351 0.99 31.26 13.64
C SER A 351 1.46 30.67 14.98
N ARG A 352 0.55 30.21 15.83
CA ARG A 352 0.91 29.51 17.08
C ARG A 352 1.53 28.14 16.85
N LEU A 353 1.13 27.43 15.79
CA LEU A 353 1.57 26.06 15.50
C LEU A 353 2.84 25.98 14.64
N PHE A 354 3.07 26.99 13.79
CA PHE A 354 4.12 27.01 12.77
C PHE A 354 4.96 28.30 12.79
N GLY A 355 4.81 29.15 13.81
CA GLY A 355 5.42 30.49 13.87
C GLY A 355 6.94 30.52 13.71
N ASP A 356 7.63 29.47 14.18
CA ASP A 356 9.08 29.35 14.03
C ASP A 356 9.51 29.01 12.58
N MET A 357 8.57 28.58 11.73
CA MET A 357 8.76 28.25 10.31
C MET A 357 8.23 29.35 9.39
N LEU A 358 8.06 30.59 9.89
CA LEU A 358 7.40 31.68 9.17
C LEU A 358 7.99 31.96 7.77
N PHE A 359 9.30 31.76 7.63
CA PHE A 359 10.05 32.04 6.40
C PHE A 359 10.09 30.86 5.40
N SER A 360 9.56 29.69 5.77
CA SER A 360 9.39 28.53 4.88
C SER A 360 8.20 27.66 5.35
N PRO A 361 6.96 28.20 5.32
CA PRO A 361 5.82 27.47 5.83
C PRO A 361 5.53 26.23 4.99
N PRO A 362 5.27 25.07 5.61
CA PRO A 362 4.86 23.89 4.86
C PRO A 362 3.54 24.20 4.17
N ARG A 363 3.50 23.99 2.84
CA ARG A 363 2.23 23.96 2.10
C ARG A 363 1.44 22.75 2.56
N VAL A 364 0.20 22.99 2.97
CA VAL A 364 -0.71 21.91 3.33
C VAL A 364 -1.34 21.40 2.04
N ASP A 365 -0.95 20.20 1.63
CA ASP A 365 -1.39 19.56 0.41
C ASP A 365 -2.23 18.30 0.65
N LYS A 366 -2.20 17.78 1.88
CA LYS A 366 -2.91 16.56 2.30
C LYS A 366 -3.55 16.72 3.68
N ALA A 367 -4.68 16.05 3.89
CA ALA A 367 -5.39 16.09 5.18
C ALA A 367 -4.66 15.33 6.29
N HIS A 368 -3.67 14.49 5.96
CA HIS A 368 -3.01 13.58 6.90
C HIS A 368 -3.98 12.63 7.62
N ASN A 369 -5.07 12.31 6.93
CA ASN A 369 -5.98 11.20 7.19
C ASN A 369 -6.57 10.75 5.85
N GLU A 370 -6.30 9.51 5.44
CA GLU A 370 -6.69 9.03 4.10
C GLU A 370 -8.20 9.13 3.85
N THR A 371 -9.03 8.75 4.83
CA THR A 371 -10.49 8.80 4.65
C THR A 371 -10.97 10.24 4.43
N LEU A 372 -10.43 11.19 5.19
CA LEU A 372 -10.77 12.61 5.09
C LEU A 372 -10.21 13.22 3.80
N ASP A 373 -9.01 12.82 3.38
CA ASP A 373 -8.39 13.24 2.11
C ASP A 373 -9.21 12.75 0.91
N MET A 374 -9.65 11.49 0.94
CA MET A 374 -10.58 10.92 -0.05
C MET A 374 -11.93 11.64 -0.02
N ALA A 375 -12.49 11.91 1.16
CA ALA A 375 -13.77 12.62 1.27
C ALA A 375 -13.69 14.01 0.65
N MET A 376 -12.60 14.74 0.90
CA MET A 376 -12.38 16.05 0.30
C MET A 376 -12.15 15.95 -1.22
N SER A 377 -11.43 14.92 -1.68
CA SER A 377 -11.05 14.76 -3.09
C SER A 377 -12.19 14.26 -3.97
N ILE A 378 -12.90 13.22 -3.54
CA ILE A 378 -13.90 12.48 -4.34
C ILE A 378 -15.26 12.38 -3.65
N GLY A 379 -15.45 13.12 -2.55
CA GLY A 379 -16.70 13.19 -1.82
C GLY A 379 -17.04 11.93 -1.04
N ILE A 380 -18.14 12.00 -0.29
CA ILE A 380 -18.68 10.87 0.47
C ILE A 380 -19.07 9.72 -0.47
N LEU A 381 -19.50 10.00 -1.70
CA LEU A 381 -19.81 8.96 -2.69
C LEU A 381 -18.55 8.15 -3.07
N GLY A 382 -17.43 8.82 -3.31
CA GLY A 382 -16.17 8.15 -3.60
C GLY A 382 -15.65 7.33 -2.42
N VAL A 383 -15.75 7.88 -1.20
CA VAL A 383 -15.42 7.16 0.04
C VAL A 383 -16.30 5.92 0.21
N ALA A 384 -17.61 6.04 0.02
CA ALA A 384 -18.54 4.91 0.12
C ALA A 384 -18.23 3.82 -0.93
N ALA A 385 -17.92 4.21 -2.17
CA ALA A 385 -17.52 3.28 -3.22
C ALA A 385 -16.21 2.56 -2.87
N PHE A 386 -15.22 3.27 -2.34
CA PHE A 386 -13.97 2.67 -1.88
C PHE A 386 -14.17 1.70 -0.70
N TRP A 387 -14.95 2.08 0.31
CA TRP A 387 -15.29 1.17 1.40
C TRP A 387 -16.07 -0.06 0.93
N TRP A 388 -16.91 0.08 -0.09
CA TRP A 388 -17.56 -1.06 -0.72
C TRP A 388 -16.53 -1.99 -1.38
N VAL A 389 -15.46 -1.46 -2.02
CA VAL A 389 -14.33 -2.28 -2.51
C VAL A 389 -13.68 -3.04 -1.34
N LEU A 390 -13.31 -2.35 -0.25
CA LEU A 390 -12.66 -2.97 0.90
C LEU A 390 -13.51 -4.05 1.55
N VAL A 391 -14.81 -3.79 1.76
CA VAL A 391 -15.74 -4.74 2.39
C VAL A 391 -15.97 -5.95 1.48
N SER A 392 -16.12 -5.75 0.17
CA SER A 392 -16.26 -6.85 -0.79
C SER A 392 -15.01 -7.73 -0.84
N ALA A 393 -13.82 -7.12 -0.86
CA ALA A 393 -12.55 -7.85 -0.76
C ALA A 393 -12.44 -8.61 0.56
N ALA A 394 -12.73 -7.97 1.70
CA ALA A 394 -12.68 -8.62 3.01
C ALA A 394 -13.67 -9.79 3.13
N ARG A 395 -14.87 -9.68 2.54
CA ARG A 395 -15.84 -10.79 2.47
C ARG A 395 -15.30 -11.96 1.64
N ALA A 396 -14.70 -11.68 0.49
CA ALA A 396 -14.07 -12.71 -0.35
C ALA A 396 -12.90 -13.40 0.37
N GLY A 397 -12.04 -12.61 1.03
CA GLY A 397 -10.91 -13.12 1.82
C GLY A 397 -11.36 -13.99 2.98
N ARG A 398 -12.41 -13.58 3.71
CA ARG A 398 -13.00 -14.39 4.78
C ARG A 398 -13.52 -15.72 4.26
N ALA A 399 -14.23 -15.73 3.14
CA ALA A 399 -14.70 -16.99 2.54
C ALA A 399 -13.54 -17.92 2.15
N ALA A 400 -12.38 -17.36 1.77
CA ALA A 400 -11.18 -18.12 1.43
C ALA A 400 -10.39 -18.65 2.66
N LEU A 401 -10.76 -18.27 3.90
CA LEU A 401 -10.13 -18.82 5.11
C LEU A 401 -10.49 -20.30 5.32
N ASP A 402 -11.67 -20.74 4.87
CA ASP A 402 -12.06 -22.15 4.95
C ASP A 402 -11.46 -23.00 3.81
N ALA A 403 -10.59 -22.42 2.97
CA ALA A 403 -9.99 -23.14 1.85
C ALA A 403 -8.98 -24.20 2.35
N PRO A 404 -9.00 -25.42 1.79
CA PRO A 404 -8.08 -26.47 2.20
C PRO A 404 -6.62 -26.15 1.87
N GLY A 405 -5.70 -26.73 2.65
CA GLY A 405 -4.26 -26.64 2.43
C GLY A 405 -3.66 -25.31 2.91
N SER A 406 -2.74 -24.72 2.12
CA SER A 406 -1.97 -23.54 2.52
C SER A 406 -2.59 -22.20 2.11
N GLN A 407 -3.80 -22.22 1.54
CA GLN A 407 -4.42 -21.02 0.96
C GLN A 407 -5.03 -20.11 2.03
N TRP A 408 -5.56 -20.67 3.11
CA TRP A 408 -6.09 -19.91 4.24
C TRP A 408 -5.04 -18.94 4.82
N ALA A 409 -3.77 -19.34 4.86
CA ALA A 409 -2.70 -18.51 5.43
C ALA A 409 -2.47 -17.26 4.59
N LEU A 410 -2.53 -17.39 3.26
CA LEU A 410 -2.41 -16.23 2.37
C LEU A 410 -3.65 -15.33 2.46
N ALA A 411 -4.84 -15.89 2.59
CA ALA A 411 -6.07 -15.13 2.82
C ALA A 411 -6.01 -14.36 4.14
N ALA A 412 -5.57 -15.00 5.23
CA ALA A 412 -5.35 -14.38 6.53
C ALA A 412 -4.32 -13.25 6.44
N ALA A 413 -3.22 -13.45 5.71
CA ALA A 413 -2.20 -12.42 5.52
C ALA A 413 -2.69 -11.23 4.71
N CYS A 414 -3.48 -11.44 3.66
CA CYS A 414 -4.03 -10.32 2.89
C CYS A 414 -5.06 -9.51 3.71
N LEU A 415 -5.91 -10.19 4.50
CA LEU A 415 -6.82 -9.52 5.44
C LEU A 415 -6.06 -8.71 6.50
N ALA A 416 -4.99 -9.28 7.04
CA ALA A 416 -4.12 -8.62 8.01
C ALA A 416 -3.39 -7.40 7.40
N ALA A 417 -2.83 -7.55 6.19
CA ALA A 417 -2.20 -6.46 5.45
C ALA A 417 -3.20 -5.32 5.18
N MET A 418 -4.42 -5.65 4.76
CA MET A 418 -5.47 -4.66 4.53
C MET A 418 -5.82 -3.91 5.81
N ALA A 419 -6.04 -4.62 6.92
CA ALA A 419 -6.40 -4.01 8.20
C ALA A 419 -5.27 -3.13 8.76
N GLY A 420 -4.03 -3.64 8.76
CA GLY A 420 -2.87 -2.90 9.25
C GLY A 420 -2.59 -1.64 8.44
N TYR A 421 -2.53 -1.77 7.11
CA TYR A 421 -2.30 -0.63 6.23
C TYR A 421 -3.40 0.42 6.35
N TRP A 422 -4.66 -0.02 6.44
CA TRP A 422 -5.78 0.92 6.56
C TRP A 422 -5.74 1.72 7.85
N VAL A 423 -5.34 1.12 8.97
CA VAL A 423 -5.13 1.82 10.25
C VAL A 423 -3.98 2.82 10.16
N ASP A 424 -2.87 2.42 9.56
CA ASP A 424 -1.68 3.25 9.37
C ASP A 424 -2.00 4.53 8.57
N VAL A 425 -2.63 4.42 7.40
CA VAL A 425 -2.96 5.58 6.56
C VAL A 425 -4.02 6.51 7.15
N GLN A 426 -4.71 6.17 8.24
CA GLN A 426 -5.58 7.15 8.92
C GLN A 426 -4.78 8.24 9.67
N TRP A 427 -3.49 8.01 9.89
CA TRP A 427 -2.59 8.96 10.56
C TRP A 427 -1.65 9.69 9.57
N HIS A 428 -1.77 9.37 8.29
CA HIS A 428 -1.18 10.11 7.17
C HIS A 428 -2.09 9.95 5.94
N PHE A 429 -1.54 9.62 4.78
CA PHE A 429 -2.27 9.45 3.52
C PHE A 429 -1.53 8.43 2.63
N SER A 430 -2.24 7.86 1.66
CA SER A 430 -1.71 6.97 0.63
C SER A 430 -0.82 7.74 -0.35
N VAL A 431 0.03 7.03 -1.09
CA VAL A 431 0.84 7.59 -2.17
C VAL A 431 1.13 6.54 -3.22
N VAL A 432 1.46 7.00 -4.43
CA VAL A 432 1.87 6.17 -5.58
C VAL A 432 3.02 5.21 -5.30
N SER A 433 3.85 5.48 -4.30
CA SER A 433 4.92 4.58 -3.86
C SER A 433 4.42 3.25 -3.27
N VAL A 434 3.21 3.22 -2.70
CA VAL A 434 2.71 2.11 -1.88
C VAL A 434 1.32 1.65 -2.29
N ALA A 435 0.47 2.59 -2.71
CA ALA A 435 -0.92 2.33 -3.11
C ALA A 435 -1.06 1.19 -4.13
N PRO A 436 -0.24 1.09 -5.22
CA PRO A 436 -0.38 -0.01 -6.17
C PRO A 436 -0.25 -1.40 -5.53
N VAL A 437 0.63 -1.54 -4.53
CA VAL A 437 0.81 -2.80 -3.81
C VAL A 437 -0.42 -3.07 -2.94
N PHE A 438 -0.92 -2.08 -2.20
CA PHE A 438 -2.15 -2.23 -1.41
C PHE A 438 -3.35 -2.64 -2.27
N TRP A 439 -3.55 -1.98 -3.42
CA TRP A 439 -4.62 -2.33 -4.36
C TRP A 439 -4.41 -3.73 -4.98
N SER A 440 -3.17 -4.17 -5.19
CA SER A 440 -2.89 -5.56 -5.57
C SER A 440 -3.27 -6.55 -4.46
N VAL A 441 -3.08 -6.21 -3.18
CA VAL A 441 -3.51 -7.04 -2.03
C VAL A 441 -5.04 -7.15 -1.99
N ILE A 442 -5.77 -6.06 -2.23
CA ILE A 442 -7.23 -6.09 -2.37
C ILE A 442 -7.64 -7.03 -3.51
N GLY A 443 -6.99 -6.91 -4.67
CA GLY A 443 -7.22 -7.77 -5.82
C GLY A 443 -6.96 -9.25 -5.53
N ALA A 444 -5.82 -9.55 -4.90
CA ALA A 444 -5.46 -10.91 -4.49
C ALA A 444 -6.48 -11.51 -3.53
N THR A 445 -6.95 -10.71 -2.56
CA THR A 445 -8.02 -11.10 -1.62
C THR A 445 -9.31 -11.46 -2.34
N GLY A 446 -9.73 -10.65 -3.31
CA GLY A 446 -10.88 -10.93 -4.16
C GLY A 446 -10.72 -12.17 -5.03
N GLY A 447 -9.52 -12.41 -5.56
CA GLY A 447 -9.20 -13.54 -6.45
C GLY A 447 -9.20 -14.88 -5.72
N MET A 448 -8.77 -14.90 -4.46
CA MET A 448 -8.80 -16.10 -3.62
C MET A 448 -10.24 -16.59 -3.35
N GLY A 449 -11.20 -15.68 -3.22
CA GLY A 449 -12.61 -16.03 -3.02
C GLY A 449 -13.19 -16.87 -4.17
N LEU A 450 -12.86 -16.55 -5.42
CA LEU A 450 -13.34 -17.28 -6.60
C LEU A 450 -12.71 -18.67 -6.74
N ARG A 451 -11.49 -18.86 -6.25
CA ARG A 451 -10.79 -20.14 -6.37
C ARG A 451 -11.45 -21.23 -5.53
N LYS A 452 -12.08 -20.87 -4.40
CA LYS A 452 -12.89 -21.79 -3.58
C LYS A 452 -14.07 -22.36 -4.39
N GLU A 453 -14.75 -21.51 -5.16
CA GLU A 453 -15.92 -21.89 -5.96
C GLU A 453 -15.59 -22.79 -7.16
N SER A 454 -14.33 -22.82 -7.62
CA SER A 454 -13.91 -23.68 -8.73
C SER A 454 -13.39 -25.06 -8.31
N VAL A 455 -13.20 -25.28 -7.00
CA VAL A 455 -12.63 -26.52 -6.43
C VAL A 455 -13.67 -27.30 -5.62
N ALA A 456 -14.71 -26.63 -5.12
CA ALA A 456 -15.94 -27.24 -4.64
C ALA A 456 -16.85 -27.57 -5.83
#